data_AF-A0A7C5NCB4-F1
#
_entry.id   AF-A0A7C5NCB4-F1
#
_cell.length_a   1.000
_cell.length_b   1.000
_cell.length_c   1.000
_cell.angle_alpha   90.00
_cell.angle_beta   90.00
_cell.angle_gamma   90.00
#
_symmetry.space_group_name_H-M   'P 1'
#
loop_
_entity.id
_entity.type
_entity.pdbx_description
1 polymer ?
#
loop_
_entity_poly.entity_id
_entity_poly.type
_entity_poly.pdbx_seq_one_letter_code
_entity_poly.pdbx_strand_id
1 'polypeptide(L)'
;MASWNGQGLGIQAMTLLLDGPGEGPPSVNGAQTWKNNFGLTSIYVVADPSFSMVPGSSVGTPQLTIIDPRTMQVVLVQEGYGGSYPPQLEQTALGNE
;
A
#
# COMPACT_ATOMS: atom_id res chain seq x y z
N MET A 1 8.71 6.27 17.58
CA MET A 1 7.96 5.24 16.84
C MET A 1 8.89 4.05 16.63
N ALA A 2 8.57 2.88 17.19
CA ALA A 2 9.35 1.68 16.95
C ALA A 2 9.12 1.22 15.50
N SER A 3 10.16 1.20 14.69
CA SER A 3 10.09 0.57 13.38
C SER A 3 10.29 -0.93 13.54
N TRP A 4 9.58 -1.75 12.77
CA TRP A 4 9.79 -3.20 12.71
C TRP A 4 11.26 -3.58 12.43
N ASN A 5 11.94 -2.71 11.69
CA ASN A 5 13.38 -2.79 11.46
C ASN A 5 14.19 -2.56 12.75
N GLY A 6 13.84 -1.57 13.57
CA GLY A 6 14.47 -1.30 14.87
C GLY A 6 14.29 -2.41 15.91
N GLN A 7 13.33 -3.31 15.71
CA GLN A 7 13.13 -4.51 16.53
C GLN A 7 13.88 -5.74 16.00
N GLY A 8 14.65 -5.62 14.91
CA GLY A 8 15.42 -6.72 14.34
C GLY A 8 14.58 -7.83 13.71
N LEU A 9 13.29 -7.57 13.44
CA LEU A 9 12.36 -8.57 12.91
C LEU A 9 12.55 -8.81 11.40
N GLY A 10 13.33 -7.96 10.72
CA GLY A 10 13.62 -8.09 9.28
C GLY A 10 12.42 -7.84 8.37
N ILE A 11 11.32 -7.30 8.91
CA ILE A 11 10.11 -7.01 8.15
C ILE A 11 10.29 -5.68 7.39
N GLN A 12 10.01 -5.69 6.10
CA GLN A 12 9.98 -4.50 5.25
C GLN A 12 8.55 -4.26 4.76
N ALA A 13 8.09 -3.02 4.93
CA ALA A 13 6.80 -2.57 4.41
C ALA A 13 7.02 -1.75 3.14
N MET A 14 6.23 -2.06 2.11
CA MET A 14 6.15 -1.29 0.88
C MET A 14 4.70 -1.09 0.47
N THR A 15 4.42 0.04 -0.16
CA THR A 15 3.13 0.35 -0.77
C THR A 15 3.26 0.20 -2.28
N LEU A 16 2.40 -0.63 -2.86
CA LEU A 16 2.31 -0.80 -4.30
C LEU A 16 1.14 0.04 -4.82
N LEU A 17 1.40 0.95 -5.74
CA LEU A 17 0.39 1.71 -6.46
C LEU A 17 0.05 0.98 -7.75
N LEU A 18 -1.24 0.70 -7.89
CA LEU A 18 -1.84 0.08 -9.07
C LEU A 18 -2.55 1.11 -9.95
N ASP A 19 -2.86 2.28 -9.39
CA ASP A 19 -3.43 3.43 -10.09
C ASP A 19 -2.70 4.71 -9.64
N GLY A 20 -2.60 5.66 -10.55
CA GLY A 20 -1.99 6.96 -10.32
C GLY A 20 -2.96 7.94 -9.66
N PRO A 21 -2.45 9.00 -9.02
CA PRO A 21 -3.27 10.02 -8.34
C PRO A 21 -4.15 10.90 -9.26
N GLY A 22 -4.32 10.52 -10.53
CA GLY A 22 -5.11 11.23 -11.53
C GLY A 22 -5.80 10.29 -12.53
N GLU A 23 -6.21 9.10 -12.07
CA GLU A 23 -6.96 8.10 -12.88
C GLU A 23 -6.20 7.64 -14.14
N GLY A 24 -4.91 7.35 -13.97
CA GLY A 24 -4.03 6.93 -15.05
C GLY A 24 -2.96 5.99 -14.51
N PRO A 25 -2.26 5.24 -15.38
CA PRO A 25 -1.33 4.21 -14.94
C PRO A 25 -0.29 4.78 -13.95
N PRO A 26 0.01 4.06 -12.86
CA PRO A 26 0.94 4.54 -11.85
C PRO A 26 2.32 4.73 -12.50
N SER A 27 3.02 5.79 -12.09
CA SER A 27 4.38 6.10 -12.53
C SER A 27 5.28 6.34 -11.33
N VAL A 28 6.59 6.24 -11.52
CA VAL A 28 7.57 6.53 -10.46
C VAL A 28 7.37 7.95 -9.90
N ASN A 29 7.11 8.93 -10.78
CA ASN A 29 6.82 10.30 -10.35
C ASN A 29 5.50 10.38 -9.57
N GLY A 30 4.45 9.68 -10.01
CA GLY A 30 3.17 9.61 -9.29
C GLY A 30 3.32 8.97 -7.90
N ALA A 31 4.10 7.90 -7.79
CA ALA A 31 4.42 7.25 -6.52
C ALA A 31 5.19 8.17 -5.58
N GLN A 32 6.17 8.91 -6.10
CA GLN A 32 6.92 9.89 -5.31
C GLN A 32 6.01 11.04 -4.84
N THR A 33 5.16 11.58 -5.72
CA THR A 33 4.20 12.63 -5.35
C THR A 33 3.23 12.15 -4.28
N TRP A 34 2.65 10.96 -4.44
CA TRP A 34 1.75 10.37 -3.45
C TRP A 34 2.46 10.21 -2.09
N LYS A 35 3.67 9.63 -2.10
CA LYS A 35 4.50 9.48 -0.90
C LYS A 35 4.73 10.82 -0.18
N ASN A 36 5.02 11.87 -0.94
CA ASN A 36 5.26 13.21 -0.41
C ASN A 36 3.98 13.85 0.16
N ASN A 37 2.84 13.69 -0.52
CA ASN A 37 1.56 14.25 -0.08
C ASN A 37 1.11 13.72 1.28
N PHE A 38 1.42 12.45 1.58
CA PHE A 38 1.12 11.83 2.88
C PHE A 38 2.26 11.93 3.90
N GLY A 39 3.35 12.66 3.60
CA GLY A 39 4.47 12.85 4.53
C GLY A 39 5.21 11.55 4.89
N LEU A 40 5.17 10.53 4.02
CA LEU A 40 5.69 9.21 4.30
C LEU A 40 7.20 9.17 4.04
N THR A 41 8.01 9.06 5.09
CA THR A 41 9.49 9.14 4.96
C THR A 41 10.18 7.78 4.93
N SER A 42 9.64 6.79 5.65
CA SER A 42 10.33 5.52 5.94
C SER A 42 9.84 4.31 5.13
N ILE A 43 8.89 4.49 4.22
CA ILE A 43 8.34 3.39 3.40
C ILE A 43 8.74 3.53 1.93
N TYR A 44 8.86 2.38 1.27
CA TYR A 44 8.97 2.35 -0.19
C TYR A 44 7.57 2.44 -0.81
N VAL A 45 7.41 3.30 -1.81
CA VAL A 45 6.19 3.39 -2.62
C VAL A 45 6.60 3.08 -4.06
N VAL A 46 5.98 2.06 -4.65
CA VAL A 46 6.36 1.50 -5.95
C VAL A 46 5.17 1.60 -6.90
N ALA A 47 5.43 1.91 -8.17
CA ALA A 47 4.42 1.92 -9.22
C ALA A 47 4.44 0.59 -9.98
N ASP A 48 3.30 -0.09 -10.09
CA ASP A 48 3.14 -1.33 -10.87
C ASP A 48 1.98 -1.21 -11.86
N PRO A 49 2.23 -0.56 -13.02
CA PRO A 49 1.18 -0.31 -14.00
C PRO A 49 0.67 -1.57 -14.70
N SER A 50 1.38 -2.69 -14.54
CA SER A 50 1.06 -3.97 -15.16
C SER A 50 0.44 -4.98 -14.20
N PHE A 51 0.21 -4.61 -12.93
CA PHE A 51 -0.26 -5.52 -11.89
C PHE A 51 0.61 -6.78 -11.74
N SER A 52 1.90 -6.66 -12.05
CA SER A 52 2.87 -7.75 -12.10
C SER A 52 3.24 -8.31 -10.73
N MET A 53 3.08 -7.50 -9.68
CA MET A 53 3.41 -7.85 -8.30
C MET A 53 2.17 -8.23 -7.48
N VAL A 54 0.99 -8.29 -8.12
CA VAL A 54 -0.25 -8.70 -7.46
C VAL A 54 -0.45 -10.21 -7.62
N PRO A 55 -0.57 -10.98 -6.52
CA PRO A 55 -0.87 -12.39 -6.61
C PRO A 55 -2.33 -12.63 -7.05
N GLY A 56 -2.53 -13.52 -8.02
CA GLY A 56 -3.86 -13.94 -8.49
C GLY A 56 -4.26 -13.36 -9.85
N SER A 57 -5.48 -13.66 -10.29
CA SER A 57 -6.03 -13.21 -11.58
C SER A 57 -6.89 -11.94 -11.47
N SER A 58 -7.21 -11.50 -10.26
CA SER A 58 -8.04 -10.33 -9.96
C SER A 58 -7.53 -9.64 -8.71
N VAL A 59 -7.75 -8.33 -8.60
CA VAL A 59 -7.31 -7.52 -7.47
C VAL A 59 -8.43 -6.61 -6.97
N GLY A 60 -8.79 -6.74 -5.70
CA GLY A 60 -9.58 -5.75 -4.97
C GLY A 60 -8.67 -4.81 -4.20
N THR A 61 -8.78 -3.49 -4.41
CA THR A 61 -8.05 -2.50 -3.60
C THR A 61 -8.93 -1.95 -2.47
N PRO A 62 -8.36 -1.64 -1.28
CA PRO A 62 -6.97 -1.89 -0.89
C PRO A 62 -6.70 -3.38 -0.61
N GLN A 63 -5.50 -3.86 -0.89
CA GLN A 63 -5.07 -5.25 -0.63
C GLN A 63 -3.81 -5.27 0.25
N LEU A 64 -3.75 -6.20 1.20
CA LEU A 64 -2.56 -6.56 1.95
C LEU A 64 -2.02 -7.91 1.47
N THR A 65 -0.73 -7.97 1.19
CA THR A 65 -0.01 -9.20 0.83
C THR A 65 1.19 -9.38 1.74
N ILE A 66 1.36 -10.56 2.32
CA ILE A 66 2.55 -10.92 3.10
C ILE A 66 3.36 -11.95 2.31
N ILE A 67 4.65 -11.68 2.16
CA ILE A 67 5.61 -12.55 1.47
C ILE A 67 6.65 -12.99 2.49
N ASP A 68 6.90 -14.30 2.57
CA ASP A 68 8.05 -14.80 3.33
C ASP A 68 9.33 -14.61 2.49
N PRO A 69 10.29 -13.78 2.94
CA PRO A 69 11.49 -13.50 2.17
C PRO A 69 12.45 -14.70 2.09
N ARG A 70 12.30 -15.72 2.94
CA ARG A 70 13.18 -16.92 2.92
C ARG A 70 12.78 -17.90 1.83
N THR A 71 11.49 -17.96 1.52
CA THR A 71 10.91 -18.89 0.53
C THR A 71 10.45 -18.17 -0.74
N MET A 72 10.33 -16.84 -0.70
CA MET A 72 9.74 -16.01 -1.75
C MET A 72 8.30 -16.41 -2.09
N GLN A 73 7.58 -16.99 -1.12
CA GLN A 73 6.20 -17.40 -1.28
C GLN A 73 5.25 -16.39 -0.63
N VAL A 74 4.09 -16.20 -1.25
CA VAL A 74 2.98 -15.46 -0.66
C VAL A 74 2.37 -16.32 0.43
N VAL A 75 2.41 -15.83 1.67
CA VAL A 75 1.88 -16.55 2.84
C VAL A 75 0.48 -16.08 3.24
N LEU A 76 0.11 -14.85 2.85
CA LEU A 76 -1.19 -14.28 3.11
C LEU A 76 -1.56 -13.27 2.02
N VAL A 77 -2.82 -13.31 1.59
CA VAL A 77 -3.48 -12.25 0.84
C VAL A 77 -4.76 -11.91 1.59
N GLN A 78 -4.98 -10.62 1.83
CA GLN A 78 -6.20 -10.13 2.47
C GLN A 78 -6.68 -8.89 1.71
N GLU A 79 -7.85 -8.99 1.10
CA GLU A 79 -8.54 -7.83 0.54
C GLU A 79 -9.16 -7.00 1.68
N GLY A 80 -9.07 -5.68 1.53
CA GLY A 80 -9.71 -4.73 2.40
C GLY A 80 -11.17 -4.50 2.03
N TYR A 81 -11.79 -3.54 2.72
CA TYR A 81 -13.17 -3.15 2.42
C TYR A 81 -13.20 -2.28 1.15
N GLY A 82 -13.79 -2.82 0.08
CA GLY A 82 -13.98 -2.11 -1.19
C GLY A 82 -15.32 -1.37 -1.32
N GLY A 83 -16.14 -1.33 -0.26
CA GLY A 83 -17.43 -0.62 -0.26
C GLY A 83 -17.29 0.87 0.07
N SER A 84 -18.36 1.63 -0.09
CA SER A 84 -18.41 3.03 0.36
C SER A 84 -18.28 3.11 1.88
N TYR A 85 -17.31 3.88 2.37
CA TYR A 85 -17.18 4.12 3.81
C TYR A 85 -18.43 4.86 4.32
N PRO A 86 -18.96 4.49 5.50
CA PRO A 86 -19.96 5.30 6.18
C PRO A 86 -19.43 6.73 6.40
N PRO A 87 -20.26 7.78 6.24
CA PRO A 87 -19.84 9.18 6.36
C PRO A 87 -19.10 9.52 7.67
N GLN A 88 -19.33 8.74 8.73
CA GLN A 88 -18.71 8.93 10.03
C GLN A 88 -17.20 8.59 10.06
N LEU A 89 -16.73 7.70 9.17
CA LEU A 89 -15.30 7.38 9.07
C LEU A 89 -14.52 8.48 8.34
N GLU A 90 -15.14 9.15 7.36
CA GLU A 90 -14.55 10.33 6.70
C GLU A 90 -14.36 11.49 7.69
N GLN A 91 -15.34 11.71 8.59
CA GLN A 91 -15.21 12.71 9.65
C GLN A 91 -14.10 12.38 10.66
N THR A 92 -13.80 11.11 10.90
CA THR A 92 -12.71 10.71 11.81
C THR A 92 -11.34 10.84 11.13
N ALA A 93 -11.26 10.62 9.82
CA ALA A 93 -10.04 10.83 9.04
C ALA A 93 -9.67 12.33 8.89
N LEU A 94 -10.69 13.21 8.84
CA LEU A 94 -10.53 14.66 8.72
C LEU A 94 -10.58 15.40 10.07
N GLY A 95 -10.99 14.72 11.15
CA GLY A 95 -11.35 15.34 12.43
C GLY A 95 -10.35 15.06 13.55
N ASN A 96 -9.11 15.55 13.40
CA ASN A 96 -8.15 15.78 14.50
C ASN A 96 -7.21 16.96 14.15
N GLU A 97 -7.78 18.08 13.69
CA GLU A 97 -7.11 19.39 13.80
C GLU A 97 -7.55 20.07 15.11
#